data_AF-A0A1F8PDX6-F1
#
_entry.id   AF-A0A1F8PDX6-F1
#
_cell.length_a   1.000
_cell.length_b   1.000
_cell.length_c   1.000
_cell.angle_alpha   90.00
_cell.angle_beta   90.00
_cell.angle_gamma   90.00
#
_symmetry.space_group_name_H-M   'P 1'
#
loop_
_entity.id
_entity.type
_entity.pdbx_description
1 polymer ?
#
loop_
_entity_poly.entity_id
_entity_poly.type
_entity_poly.pdbx_seq_one_letter_code
_entity_poly.pdbx_strand_id
1 'polypeptide(L)'
;MPDSTVPVVKDFVSAFRTAYGEDPTNSAGYAYDATKIVIAGLEATNCSGREALQEWLATNITDYKGVTGTIALDPKGERMFAPGMYTLIEIKDGKWVEAK
;
A
#
# COMPACT_ATOMS: atom_id res chain seq x y z
N MET A 1 -0.04 -10.54 -1.63
CA MET A 1 -0.11 -11.54 -2.73
C MET A 1 1.29 -11.78 -3.28
N PRO A 2 2.00 -12.80 -2.78
CA PRO A 2 3.34 -13.14 -3.29
C PRO A 2 3.35 -13.48 -4.78
N ASP A 3 2.22 -13.93 -5.33
CA ASP A 3 2.06 -14.33 -6.74
C ASP A 3 1.42 -13.25 -7.63
N SER A 4 1.38 -11.99 -7.18
CA SER A 4 0.80 -10.90 -7.98
C SER A 4 1.59 -10.68 -9.28
N THR A 5 0.88 -10.44 -10.38
CA THR A 5 1.46 -10.09 -11.68
C THR A 5 1.69 -8.59 -11.86
N VAL A 6 1.24 -7.77 -10.90
CA VAL A 6 1.40 -6.31 -10.93
C VAL A 6 2.88 -5.97 -10.66
N PRO A 7 3.58 -5.23 -11.55
CA PRO A 7 5.03 -5.01 -11.42
C PRO A 7 5.47 -4.44 -10.07
N VAL A 8 4.80 -3.40 -9.57
CA VAL A 8 5.15 -2.76 -8.27
C VAL A 8 5.03 -3.72 -7.09
N VAL A 9 4.07 -4.65 -7.15
CA VAL A 9 3.87 -5.68 -6.10
C VAL A 9 4.96 -6.74 -6.20
N LYS A 10 5.30 -7.18 -7.41
CA LYS A 10 6.38 -8.15 -7.65
C LYS A 10 7.73 -7.62 -7.16
N ASP A 11 8.05 -6.36 -7.45
CA ASP A 11 9.29 -5.73 -7.04
C ASP A 11 9.37 -5.62 -5.51
N PHE A 12 8.27 -5.22 -4.86
CA PHE A 12 8.17 -5.20 -3.40
C PHE A 12 8.36 -6.59 -2.78
N VAL A 13 7.67 -7.62 -3.30
CA VAL A 13 7.81 -9.00 -2.81
C VAL A 13 9.24 -9.51 -2.97
N SER A 14 9.87 -9.24 -4.13
CA SER A 14 11.25 -9.62 -4.39
C SER A 14 12.23 -8.94 -3.43
N ALA A 15 12.08 -7.63 -3.23
CA ALA A 15 12.92 -6.88 -2.30
C ALA A 15 12.72 -7.35 -0.85
N PHE A 16 11.48 -7.61 -0.44
CA PHE A 16 11.16 -8.10 0.90
C PHE A 16 11.77 -9.48 1.15
N ARG A 17 11.61 -10.44 0.23
CA ARG A 17 12.24 -11.76 0.31
C ARG A 17 13.76 -11.67 0.38
N THR A 18 14.37 -10.76 -0.37
CA THR A 18 15.82 -10.55 -0.34
C THR A 18 16.28 -10.05 1.03
N ALA A 19 15.52 -9.14 1.65
CA ALA A 19 15.87 -8.56 2.94
C ALA A 19 15.59 -9.48 4.14
N TYR A 20 14.51 -10.27 4.07
CA TYR A 20 13.97 -10.97 5.25
C TYR A 20 13.88 -12.50 5.09
N GLY A 21 14.06 -13.04 3.88
CA GLY A 21 14.02 -14.49 3.63
C GLY A 21 12.62 -15.12 3.65
N GLU A 22 11.56 -14.31 3.72
CA GLU A 22 10.17 -14.75 3.78
C GLU A 22 9.24 -13.86 2.94
N ASP A 23 7.98 -14.28 2.79
CA ASP A 23 6.96 -13.51 2.07
C ASP A 23 6.45 -12.33 2.92
N PRO A 24 6.18 -11.16 2.30
CA PRO A 24 5.61 -10.04 3.04
C PRO A 24 4.19 -10.36 3.51
N THR A 25 3.90 -9.99 4.75
CA THR A 25 2.52 -9.95 5.28
C THR A 25 1.74 -8.76 4.70
N ASN A 26 0.41 -8.79 4.83
CA ASN A 26 -0.40 -7.62 4.45
C ASN A 26 0.01 -6.36 5.22
N SER A 27 0.33 -6.50 6.51
CA SER A 27 0.82 -5.40 7.35
C SER A 27 2.13 -4.81 6.84
N ALA A 28 3.05 -5.63 6.32
CA ALA A 28 4.28 -5.14 5.69
C ALA A 28 3.98 -4.28 4.46
N GLY A 29 3.02 -4.70 3.63
CA GLY A 29 2.56 -3.90 2.49
C GLY A 29 1.95 -2.55 2.91
N TYR A 30 1.08 -2.55 3.93
CA TYR A 30 0.48 -1.30 4.43
C TYR A 30 1.53 -0.34 5.02
N ALA A 31 2.48 -0.86 5.79
CA ALA A 31 3.57 -0.06 6.36
C ALA A 31 4.48 0.53 5.28
N TYR A 32 4.78 -0.25 4.24
CA TYR A 32 5.57 0.19 3.10
C TYR A 32 4.89 1.35 2.36
N ASP A 33 3.61 1.20 2.00
CA ASP A 33 2.85 2.24 1.32
C ASP A 33 2.72 3.50 2.17
N ALA A 34 2.35 3.36 3.45
CA ALA A 34 2.21 4.50 4.36
C ALA A 34 3.53 5.28 4.51
N THR A 35 4.64 4.56 4.64
CA THR A 35 5.97 5.18 4.77
C THR A 35 6.37 5.92 3.50
N LYS A 36 6.15 5.32 2.33
CA LYS A 36 6.42 5.96 1.03
C LYS A 36 5.57 7.22 0.81
N ILE A 37 4.30 7.18 1.21
CA ILE A 37 3.41 8.35 1.17
C ILE A 37 3.92 9.48 2.07
N VAL A 38 4.32 9.18 3.30
CA VAL A 38 4.86 10.19 4.22
C VAL A 38 6.17 10.79 3.70
N ILE A 39 7.07 9.97 3.16
CA ILE A 39 8.32 10.44 2.54
C ILE A 39 8.01 11.37 1.36
N ALA A 40 7.11 10.99 0.46
CA ALA A 40 6.72 11.83 -0.68
C ALA A 40 6.16 13.18 -0.23
N GLY A 41 5.36 13.20 0.85
CA GLY A 41 4.85 14.44 1.42
C GLY A 41 5.93 15.31 2.07
N LEU A 42 6.88 14.69 2.78
CA LEU A 42 8.03 15.41 3.34
C LEU A 42 8.89 16.04 2.23
N GLU A 43 9.16 15.31 1.16
CA GLU A 43 9.88 15.81 -0.01
C GLU A 43 9.13 16.95 -0.71
N ALA A 44 7.83 16.77 -0.98
CA ALA A 44 7.01 17.77 -1.65
C ALA A 44 6.86 19.07 -0.85
N THR A 45 6.91 18.97 0.48
CA THR A 45 6.80 20.13 1.39
C THR A 45 8.16 20.67 1.82
N ASN A 46 9.28 20.18 1.26
CA ASN A 46 10.65 20.52 1.66
C ASN A 46 10.88 20.43 3.18
N CYS A 47 10.27 19.42 3.82
CA CYS A 47 10.33 19.23 5.27
C CYS A 47 9.91 20.46 6.09
N SER A 48 8.98 21.28 5.59
CA SER A 48 8.60 22.58 6.20
C SER A 48 7.79 22.46 7.51
N GLY A 49 7.70 21.28 8.10
CA GLY A 49 7.02 21.03 9.36
C GLY A 49 5.75 20.19 9.22
N ARG A 50 5.09 20.01 10.37
CA ARG A 50 3.97 19.07 10.52
C ARG A 50 2.72 19.55 9.77
N GLU A 51 2.43 20.83 9.84
CA GLU A 51 1.21 21.44 9.28
C GLU A 51 1.22 21.32 7.75
N ALA A 52 2.34 21.64 7.12
CA ALA A 52 2.52 21.50 5.68
C ALA A 52 2.36 20.03 5.22
N LEU A 53 2.95 19.09 5.96
CA LEU A 53 2.79 17.65 5.67
C LEU A 53 1.33 17.21 5.81
N GLN A 54 0.63 17.63 6.86
CA GLN A 54 -0.77 17.28 7.07
C GLN A 54 -1.65 17.79 5.91
N GLU A 55 -1.47 19.05 5.51
CA GLU A 55 -2.21 19.65 4.39
C GLU A 55 -1.92 18.90 3.08
N TRP A 56 -0.66 18.56 2.83
CA TRP A 56 -0.27 17.80 1.66
C TRP A 56 -0.94 16.42 1.64
N LEU A 57 -0.89 15.68 2.75
CA LEU A 57 -1.53 14.35 2.86
C LEU A 57 -3.04 14.42 2.63
N ALA A 58 -3.71 15.44 3.17
CA ALA A 58 -5.15 15.62 3.04
C ALA A 58 -5.61 15.94 1.60
N THR A 59 -4.72 16.47 0.76
CA THR A 59 -5.08 17.01 -0.56
C THR A 59 -4.49 16.24 -1.74
N ASN A 60 -3.38 15.50 -1.54
CA ASN A 60 -2.63 14.88 -2.65
C ASN A 60 -2.77 13.36 -2.72
N ILE A 61 -3.34 12.69 -1.71
CA ILE A 61 -3.53 11.23 -1.73
C ILE A 61 -4.90 10.91 -2.32
N THR A 62 -5.02 11.02 -3.64
CA THR A 62 -6.28 10.78 -4.36
C THR A 62 -6.23 9.57 -5.29
N ASP A 63 -5.04 9.16 -5.75
CA ASP A 63 -4.87 8.03 -6.66
C ASP A 63 -3.51 7.31 -6.56
N TYR A 64 -2.84 7.40 -5.40
CA TYR A 64 -1.50 6.90 -5.16
C TYR A 64 -1.38 5.39 -5.47
N LYS A 65 -0.44 5.01 -6.35
CA LYS A 65 -0.24 3.62 -6.79
C LYS A 65 0.70 2.88 -5.84
N GLY A 66 0.12 2.29 -4.78
CA GLY A 66 0.84 1.48 -3.79
C GLY A 66 0.90 -0.01 -4.12
N VAL A 67 1.64 -0.76 -3.30
CA VAL A 67 1.74 -2.22 -3.37
C VAL A 67 0.47 -2.89 -2.84
N THR A 68 -0.34 -2.16 -2.06
CA THR A 68 -1.66 -2.59 -1.58
C THR A 68 -2.80 -2.06 -2.45
N GLY A 69 -2.51 -1.71 -3.71
CA GLY A 69 -3.46 -1.17 -4.67
C GLY A 69 -3.46 0.35 -4.72
N THR A 70 -4.44 0.92 -5.43
CA THR A 70 -4.62 2.39 -5.46
C THR A 70 -5.09 2.88 -4.09
N ILE A 71 -4.52 3.98 -3.61
CA ILE A 71 -4.78 4.59 -2.31
C ILE A 71 -5.32 6.00 -2.54
N ALA A 72 -6.49 6.25 -1.97
CA ALA A 72 -7.11 7.56 -1.89
C ALA A 72 -7.58 7.78 -0.45
N LEU A 73 -7.55 9.02 0.04
CA LEU A 73 -8.08 9.40 1.34
C LEU A 73 -9.39 10.18 1.18
N ASP A 74 -10.34 9.90 2.05
CA ASP A 74 -11.58 10.65 2.15
C ASP A 74 -11.38 11.98 2.93
N PRO A 75 -12.39 12.86 3.02
CA PRO A 75 -12.26 14.12 3.76
C PRO A 75 -11.96 13.97 5.25
N LYS A 76 -12.11 12.78 5.84
CA LYS A 76 -11.76 12.49 7.24
C LYS A 76 -10.34 11.93 7.37
N GLY A 77 -9.64 11.72 6.26
CA GLY A 77 -8.32 11.09 6.21
C GLY A 77 -8.39 9.56 6.28
N GLU A 78 -9.56 8.96 6.11
CA GLU A 78 -9.71 7.51 6.04
C GLU A 78 -9.39 7.02 4.63
N ARG A 79 -8.74 5.86 4.52
CA ARG A 79 -8.51 5.24 3.22
C ARG A 79 -9.85 4.88 2.59
N MET A 80 -10.10 5.41 1.39
CA MET A 80 -11.25 5.03 0.61
C MET A 80 -11.11 3.58 0.12
N PHE A 81 -12.23 2.85 0.18
CA PHE A 81 -12.34 1.51 -0.37
C PHE A 81 -13.37 1.49 -1.49
N ALA A 82 -13.00 0.96 -2.64
CA ALA A 82 -13.90 0.68 -3.76
C ALA A 82 -14.20 -0.83 -3.86
N PRO A 83 -15.36 -1.22 -4.40
CA PRO A 83 -15.60 -2.61 -4.79
C PRO A 83 -14.46 -3.15 -5.66
N GLY A 84 -13.92 -4.32 -5.32
CA GLY A 84 -12.76 -4.91 -5.99
C GLY A 84 -11.39 -4.60 -5.36
N MET A 85 -11.33 -3.77 -4.31
CA MET A 85 -10.10 -3.60 -3.52
C MET A 85 -9.81 -4.74 -2.54
N TYR A 86 -10.81 -5.55 -2.23
CA TYR A 86 -10.63 -6.76 -1.43
C TYR A 86 -10.44 -7.95 -2.36
N THR A 87 -9.35 -8.69 -2.14
CA THR A 87 -9.27 -10.03 -2.69
C THR A 87 -10.04 -10.97 -1.79
N LEU A 88 -11.07 -11.61 -2.34
CA LEU A 88 -11.72 -12.72 -1.66
C LEU A 88 -10.78 -13.93 -1.71
N ILE A 89 -10.51 -14.53 -0.55
CA ILE A 89 -9.64 -15.70 -0.43
C ILE A 89 -10.49 -16.88 0.03
N GLU A 90 -10.28 -18.03 -0.60
CA GLU A 90 -10.84 -19.32 -0.22
C GLU A 90 -9.71 -20.23 0.27
N ILE A 91 -10.00 -21.10 1.25
CA ILE A 91 -9.06 -22.14 1.67
C ILE A 91 -9.39 -23.43 0.89
N LYS A 92 -8.48 -23.86 0.01
CA LYS A 92 -8.55 -25.13 -0.72
C LYS A 92 -7.33 -25.97 -0.40
N ASP A 93 -7.53 -27.22 0.05
CA ASP A 93 -6.46 -28.17 0.39
C ASP A 93 -5.40 -27.59 1.35
N GLY A 94 -5.84 -26.81 2.34
CA GLY A 94 -4.96 -26.15 3.31
C GLY A 94 -4.16 -24.97 2.77
N LYS A 95 -4.44 -24.51 1.54
CA LYS A 95 -3.81 -23.35 0.90
C LYS A 95 -4.81 -22.21 0.73
N TRP A 96 -4.32 -20.99 0.93
CA TRP A 96 -5.04 -19.76 0.65
C TRP A 96 -4.99 -19.49 -0.86
N VAL A 97 -6.13 -19.53 -1.54
CA VAL A 97 -6.25 -19.27 -2.97
C VAL A 97 -7.24 -18.14 -3.22
N GLU A 98 -7.01 -17.34 -4.26
CA GLU A 98 -7.98 -16.32 -4.66
C GLU A 98 -9.30 -16.98 -5.08
N ALA A 99 -10.40 -16.53 -4.47
CA ALA A 99 -11.74 -16.99 -4.79
C ALA A 99 -12.14 -16.43 -6.17
N LYS A 100 -12.67 -17.31 -7.02
CA LYS A 100 -13.19 -16.98 -8.34
C LYS A 100 -14.70 -17.04 -8.36
#